data_AF-A0AA35VC15-F1
#
_entry.id   AF-A0AA35VC15-F1
#
_cell.length_a   1.000
_cell.length_b   1.000
_cell.length_c   1.000
_cell.angle_alpha   90.00
_cell.angle_beta   90.00
_cell.angle_gamma   90.00
#
_symmetry.space_group_name_H-M   'P 1'
#
loop_
_entity.id
_entity.type
_entity.pdbx_description
1 polymer ?
#
loop_
_entity_poly.entity_id
_entity_poly.type
_entity_poly.pdbx_seq_one_letter_code
_entity_poly.pdbx_strand_id
1 'polypeptide(L)'
;MITITPAIMGPGIEEEYADILSAIADLRAALGPCPLTNDRPDGRLLLEMAWVEQEVRARRLPIPVKGYTGTLFYLVGSGELNHILGVQKPIGRLSWILDGYGLIKPRHIPVLLSMIDDLYAEARAIWDRLTDDDRMVMEDMRNQGDIIRAGGWPAPRRPQDQFMTKGDSLLKKLIPNYLNKKRRIAGSIYEELRPYPARKPPMAAPVPGLPATPPFLPAATGGREH
;
A
#
# COMPACT_ATOMS: atom_id res chain seq x y z
N MET A 1 11.88 13.56 -15.58
CA MET A 1 12.15 12.32 -14.81
C MET A 1 13.39 12.42 -13.90
N ILE A 2 13.17 12.42 -12.58
CA ILE A 2 14.22 12.37 -11.55
C ILE A 2 14.90 10.98 -11.50
N THR A 3 16.23 10.95 -11.36
CA THR A 3 17.00 9.71 -11.17
C THR A 3 16.74 9.09 -9.80
N ILE A 4 16.35 7.81 -9.76
CA ILE A 4 16.15 7.08 -8.50
C ILE A 4 17.50 6.67 -7.91
N THR A 5 17.87 7.29 -6.79
CA THR A 5 19.13 7.04 -6.07
C THR A 5 18.91 6.13 -4.85
N PRO A 6 19.97 5.53 -4.26
CA PRO A 6 19.84 4.79 -3.00
C PRO A 6 19.19 5.60 -1.88
N ALA A 7 19.46 6.92 -1.82
CA ALA A 7 18.83 7.82 -0.85
C ALA A 7 17.32 7.94 -1.05
N ILE A 8 16.83 7.91 -2.29
CA ILE A 8 15.39 7.87 -2.60
C ILE A 8 14.82 6.48 -2.26
N MET A 9 15.53 5.40 -2.61
CA MET A 9 15.10 4.02 -2.32
C MET A 9 14.91 3.77 -0.82
N GLY A 10 15.82 4.28 0.02
CA GLY A 10 15.77 4.13 1.47
C GLY A 10 16.36 2.81 1.98
N PRO A 11 16.00 2.38 3.20
CA PRO A 11 16.67 1.30 3.93
C PRO A 11 16.46 -0.11 3.36
N GLY A 12 15.60 -0.28 2.35
CA GLY A 12 15.24 -1.59 1.83
C GLY A 12 14.31 -2.36 2.78
N ILE A 13 14.60 -3.64 3.04
CA ILE A 13 13.70 -4.56 3.72
C ILE A 13 13.35 -4.14 5.16
N GLU A 14 14.27 -3.50 5.87
CA GLU A 14 14.06 -3.08 7.27
C GLU A 14 12.93 -2.04 7.40
N GLU A 15 12.79 -1.17 6.39
CA GLU A 15 11.66 -0.22 6.37
C GLU A 15 10.32 -0.93 6.15
N GLU A 16 10.31 -1.94 5.29
CA GLU A 16 9.09 -2.70 5.00
C GLU A 16 8.66 -3.52 6.22
N TYR A 17 9.61 -4.07 6.98
CA TYR A 17 9.34 -4.73 8.26
C TYR A 17 8.78 -3.77 9.30
N ALA A 18 9.33 -2.56 9.42
CA ALA A 18 8.78 -1.54 10.31
C ALA A 18 7.35 -1.14 9.90
N ASP A 19 7.10 -0.98 8.60
CA ASP A 19 5.78 -0.65 8.05
C ASP A 19 4.77 -1.79 8.29
N ILE A 20 5.18 -3.06 8.16
CA ILE A 20 4.34 -4.23 8.49
C ILE A 20 3.95 -4.21 9.97
N LEU A 21 4.92 -4.04 10.88
CA LEU A 21 4.65 -4.02 12.32
C LEU A 21 3.73 -2.87 12.71
N SER A 22 3.91 -1.69 12.10
CA SER A 22 3.01 -0.54 12.30
C SER A 22 1.59 -0.86 11.81
N ALA A 23 1.44 -1.45 10.63
CA ALA A 23 0.11 -1.81 10.10
C ALA A 23 -0.59 -2.88 10.96
N ILE A 24 0.15 -3.85 11.50
CA ILE A 24 -0.38 -4.86 12.44
C ILE A 24 -0.83 -4.18 13.74
N ALA A 25 -0.07 -3.23 14.27
CA ALA A 25 -0.45 -2.49 15.48
C ALA A 25 -1.75 -1.70 15.26
N ASP A 26 -1.87 -0.98 14.13
CA ASP A 26 -3.08 -0.25 13.74
C ASP A 26 -4.28 -1.19 13.60
N LEU A 27 -4.09 -2.37 12.99
CA LEU A 27 -5.14 -3.39 12.86
C LEU A 27 -5.60 -3.93 14.21
N ARG A 28 -4.67 -4.25 15.11
CA ARG A 28 -5.03 -4.71 16.47
C ARG A 28 -5.81 -3.65 17.24
N ALA A 29 -5.43 -2.38 17.10
CA ALA A 29 -6.17 -1.28 17.70
C ALA A 29 -7.59 -1.18 17.15
N ALA A 30 -7.78 -1.34 15.84
CA ALA A 30 -9.10 -1.29 15.20
C ALA A 30 -9.99 -2.51 15.53
N LEU A 31 -9.40 -3.70 15.63
CA LEU A 31 -10.13 -4.93 15.95
C LEU A 31 -10.46 -5.05 17.44
N GLY A 32 -9.71 -4.37 18.32
CA GLY A 32 -9.92 -4.44 19.76
C GLY A 32 -9.67 -5.84 20.34
N PRO A 33 -10.30 -6.19 21.49
CA PRO A 33 -10.07 -7.45 22.19
C PRO A 33 -10.82 -8.63 21.54
N CYS A 34 -10.59 -8.87 20.24
CA CYS A 34 -11.16 -10.02 19.54
C CYS A 34 -10.37 -11.30 19.84
N PRO A 35 -11.05 -12.45 20.01
CA PRO A 35 -10.37 -13.72 20.25
C PRO A 35 -9.64 -14.22 18.99
N LEU A 36 -8.49 -14.85 19.19
CA LEU A 36 -7.76 -15.57 18.16
C LEU A 36 -8.49 -16.89 17.84
N THR A 37 -9.27 -16.92 16.77
CA THR A 37 -10.04 -18.10 16.33
C THR A 37 -10.09 -18.20 14.81
N ASN A 38 -10.20 -19.42 14.27
CA ASN A 38 -10.45 -19.64 12.84
C ASN A 38 -11.92 -19.50 12.43
N ASP A 39 -12.83 -19.43 13.40
CA ASP A 39 -14.28 -19.48 13.15
C ASP A 39 -14.82 -18.16 12.59
N ARG A 40 -14.11 -17.05 12.82
CA ARG A 40 -14.53 -15.70 12.40
C ARG A 40 -13.47 -15.00 11.55
N PRO A 41 -13.89 -14.10 10.64
CA PRO A 41 -12.97 -13.37 9.75
C PRO A 41 -11.90 -12.57 10.49
N ASP A 42 -12.28 -11.88 11.56
CA ASP A 42 -11.39 -11.06 12.39
C ASP A 42 -10.41 -11.90 13.22
N GLY A 43 -10.88 -13.04 13.76
CA GLY A 43 -10.02 -14.00 14.44
C GLY A 43 -8.97 -14.61 13.51
N ARG A 44 -9.38 -14.98 12.28
CA ARG A 44 -8.47 -15.49 11.24
C ARG A 44 -7.41 -14.46 10.86
N LEU A 45 -7.81 -13.19 10.73
CA LEU A 45 -6.88 -12.10 10.49
C LEU A 45 -5.87 -11.94 11.64
N LEU A 46 -6.33 -11.99 12.90
CA LEU A 46 -5.45 -11.91 14.08
C LEU A 46 -4.41 -13.05 14.10
N LEU A 47 -4.81 -14.27 13.73
CA LEU A 47 -3.90 -15.41 13.61
C LEU A 47 -2.84 -15.21 12.52
N GLU A 48 -3.25 -14.76 11.33
CA GLU A 48 -2.31 -14.48 10.24
C GLU A 48 -1.36 -13.33 10.61
N MET A 49 -1.85 -12.27 11.27
CA MET A 49 -1.01 -11.18 11.75
C MET A 49 -0.01 -11.62 12.82
N ALA A 50 -0.39 -12.53 13.72
CA ALA A 50 0.53 -13.09 14.71
C ALA A 50 1.68 -13.85 14.03
N TRP A 51 1.37 -14.64 13.00
CA TRP A 51 2.38 -15.32 12.19
C TRP A 51 3.28 -14.33 11.44
N VAL A 52 2.70 -13.33 10.74
CA VAL A 52 3.46 -12.30 10.02
C VAL A 52 4.42 -11.56 10.96
N GLU A 53 3.93 -11.14 12.14
CA GLU A 53 4.76 -10.45 13.14
C GLU A 53 5.93 -11.32 13.61
N GLN A 54 5.69 -12.61 13.87
CA GLN A 54 6.74 -13.55 14.23
C GLN A 54 7.80 -13.65 13.12
N GLU A 55 7.40 -13.81 11.86
CA GLU A 55 8.34 -13.93 10.75
C GLU A 55 9.12 -12.64 10.48
N VAL A 56 8.48 -11.48 10.65
CA VAL A 56 9.15 -10.17 10.57
C VAL A 56 10.17 -10.00 11.68
N ARG A 57 9.82 -10.29 12.93
CA ARG A 57 10.75 -10.21 14.08
C ARG A 57 11.92 -11.18 13.94
N ALA A 58 11.67 -12.35 13.36
CA ALA A 58 12.71 -13.33 13.03
C ALA A 58 13.52 -12.95 11.76
N ARG A 59 13.13 -11.90 11.04
CA ARG A 59 13.70 -11.46 9.76
C ARG A 59 13.66 -12.53 8.66
N ARG A 60 12.62 -13.35 8.65
CA ARG A 60 12.45 -14.50 7.74
C ARG A 60 11.38 -14.29 6.67
N LEU A 61 10.60 -13.22 6.72
CA LEU A 61 9.49 -12.99 5.81
C LEU A 61 9.98 -12.38 4.48
N PRO A 62 10.03 -13.14 3.37
CA PRO A 62 10.38 -12.56 2.08
C PRO A 62 9.31 -11.57 1.64
N ILE A 63 9.71 -10.47 1.00
CA ILE A 63 8.77 -9.56 0.36
C ILE A 63 9.15 -9.38 -1.12
N PRO A 64 8.24 -9.64 -2.08
CA PRO A 64 6.83 -9.99 -1.89
C PRO A 64 6.61 -11.38 -1.27
N VAL A 65 5.56 -11.52 -0.47
CA VAL A 65 5.13 -12.80 0.11
C VAL A 65 4.35 -13.59 -0.93
N LYS A 66 4.79 -14.82 -1.23
CA LYS A 66 4.09 -15.71 -2.16
C LYS A 66 3.41 -16.85 -1.38
N GLY A 67 2.09 -16.93 -1.44
CA GLY A 67 1.30 -18.09 -1.00
C GLY A 67 0.98 -18.22 0.49
N TYR A 68 1.61 -17.45 1.37
CA TYR A 68 1.43 -17.59 2.83
C TYR A 68 0.42 -16.60 3.47
N THR A 69 -0.05 -15.60 2.73
CA THR A 69 -0.96 -14.55 3.24
C THR A 69 -2.33 -14.58 2.55
N GLY A 70 -2.79 -15.80 2.24
CA GLY A 70 -4.04 -16.04 1.50
C GLY A 70 -5.27 -15.52 2.25
N THR A 71 -5.27 -15.57 3.58
CA THR A 71 -6.39 -15.08 4.39
C THR A 71 -6.49 -13.58 4.30
N LEU A 72 -5.39 -12.85 4.45
CA LEU A 72 -5.38 -11.40 4.32
C LEU A 72 -5.90 -10.97 2.95
N PHE A 73 -5.37 -11.54 1.87
CA PHE A 73 -5.82 -11.19 0.51
C PHE A 73 -7.31 -11.52 0.28
N TYR A 74 -7.77 -12.66 0.80
CA TYR A 74 -9.18 -13.02 0.77
C TYR A 74 -10.05 -12.02 1.54
N LEU A 75 -9.65 -11.60 2.74
CA LEU A 75 -10.43 -10.68 3.58
C LEU A 75 -10.47 -9.26 3.00
N VAL A 76 -9.40 -8.82 2.37
CA VAL A 76 -9.37 -7.56 1.60
C VAL A 76 -10.35 -7.64 0.42
N GLY A 77 -10.36 -8.74 -0.33
CA GLY A 77 -11.21 -8.90 -1.51
C GLY A 77 -12.69 -9.14 -1.20
N SER A 78 -12.99 -9.92 -0.17
CA SER A 78 -14.37 -10.24 0.25
C SER A 78 -15.05 -9.11 1.00
N GLY A 79 -14.28 -8.22 1.63
CA GLY A 79 -14.82 -7.09 2.38
C GLY A 79 -15.54 -7.49 3.66
N GLU A 80 -15.35 -8.73 4.16
CA GLU A 80 -16.02 -9.24 5.36
C GLU A 80 -15.77 -8.37 6.61
N LEU A 81 -14.65 -7.65 6.65
CA LEU A 81 -14.26 -6.77 7.76
C LEU A 81 -14.65 -5.29 7.55
N ASN A 82 -15.31 -4.95 6.43
CA ASN A 82 -15.65 -3.55 6.10
C ASN A 82 -16.58 -2.87 7.13
N HIS A 83 -17.33 -3.66 7.89
CA HIS A 83 -18.21 -3.18 8.94
C HIS A 83 -17.45 -2.71 10.20
N ILE A 84 -16.17 -3.08 10.35
CA ILE A 84 -15.35 -2.69 11.50
C ILE A 84 -14.66 -1.35 11.19
N LEU A 85 -15.00 -0.33 11.98
CA LEU A 85 -14.46 1.01 11.81
C LEU A 85 -12.93 1.00 11.96
N GLY A 86 -12.23 1.62 11.01
CA GLY A 86 -10.78 1.77 11.06
C GLY A 86 -9.96 0.59 10.53
N VAL A 87 -10.57 -0.54 10.15
CA VAL A 87 -9.84 -1.72 9.65
C VAL A 87 -9.38 -1.58 8.19
N GLN A 88 -10.17 -0.93 7.33
CA GLN A 88 -9.93 -0.91 5.89
C GLN A 88 -8.58 -0.32 5.48
N LYS A 89 -8.18 0.80 6.09
CA LYS A 89 -6.91 1.46 5.77
C LYS A 89 -5.71 0.58 6.14
N PRO A 90 -5.56 0.09 7.38
CA PRO A 90 -4.38 -0.68 7.75
C PRO A 90 -4.37 -2.10 7.15
N ILE A 91 -5.53 -2.73 6.87
CA ILE A 91 -5.57 -4.03 6.16
C ILE A 91 -5.08 -3.89 4.71
N GLY A 92 -5.53 -2.84 4.01
CA GLY A 92 -5.07 -2.54 2.66
C GLY A 92 -3.58 -2.21 2.63
N ARG A 93 -3.12 -1.38 3.58
CA ARG A 93 -1.69 -1.05 3.75
C ARG A 93 -0.84 -2.31 3.95
N LEU A 94 -1.23 -3.19 4.87
CA LEU A 94 -0.54 -4.45 5.12
C LEU A 94 -0.47 -5.31 3.84
N SER A 95 -1.59 -5.46 3.15
CA SER A 95 -1.68 -6.19 1.88
C SER A 95 -0.71 -5.65 0.82
N TRP A 96 -0.66 -4.32 0.65
CA TRP A 96 0.23 -3.69 -0.33
C TRP A 96 1.71 -3.84 -0.01
N ILE A 97 2.08 -3.75 1.28
CA ILE A 97 3.48 -3.96 1.69
C ILE A 97 3.89 -5.40 1.39
N LEU A 98 3.04 -6.37 1.74
CA LEU A 98 3.30 -7.80 1.56
C LEU A 98 3.34 -8.20 0.07
N ASP A 99 2.57 -7.55 -0.80
CA ASP A 99 2.67 -7.73 -2.27
C ASP A 99 3.86 -6.96 -2.88
N GLY A 100 4.60 -6.21 -2.06
CA GLY A 100 5.88 -5.63 -2.42
C GLY A 100 5.84 -4.21 -2.95
N TYR A 101 4.70 -3.52 -2.93
CA TYR A 101 4.62 -2.14 -3.43
C TYR A 101 5.45 -1.18 -2.59
N GLY A 102 5.38 -1.29 -1.26
CA GLY A 102 6.00 -0.37 -0.29
C GLY A 102 5.31 1.00 -0.24
N LEU A 103 5.48 1.69 0.88
CA LEU A 103 4.75 2.92 1.17
C LEU A 103 5.51 4.19 0.75
N ILE A 104 4.76 5.25 0.46
CA ILE A 104 5.30 6.56 0.18
C ILE A 104 5.90 7.16 1.46
N LYS A 105 7.03 7.85 1.31
CA LYS A 105 7.80 8.50 2.37
C LYS A 105 8.15 9.91 1.90
N PRO A 106 8.50 10.86 2.79
CA PRO A 106 8.81 12.24 2.38
C PRO A 106 9.85 12.34 1.25
N ARG A 107 10.87 11.47 1.27
CA ARG A 107 11.91 11.39 0.22
C ARG A 107 11.39 10.97 -1.17
N HIS A 108 10.20 10.36 -1.26
CA HIS A 108 9.57 9.96 -2.51
C HIS A 108 8.74 11.11 -3.14
N ILE A 109 8.39 12.14 -2.37
CA ILE A 109 7.55 13.26 -2.83
C ILE A 109 8.10 13.94 -4.09
N PRO A 110 9.41 14.27 -4.19
CA PRO A 110 9.95 14.89 -5.40
C PRO A 110 9.72 14.04 -6.66
N VAL A 111 9.83 12.72 -6.53
CA VAL A 111 9.60 11.78 -7.65
C VAL A 111 8.14 11.78 -8.06
N LEU A 112 7.21 11.73 -7.09
CA LEU A 112 5.77 11.82 -7.37
C LEU A 112 5.42 13.12 -8.11
N LEU A 113 5.94 14.25 -7.64
CA LEU A 113 5.73 15.55 -8.28
C LEU A 113 6.30 15.57 -9.71
N SER A 114 7.50 15.03 -9.94
CA SER A 114 8.06 14.89 -11.29
C SER A 114 7.19 14.04 -12.19
N MET A 115 6.56 12.97 -11.67
CA MET A 115 5.67 12.12 -12.49
C MET A 115 4.38 12.84 -12.87
N ILE A 116 3.82 13.63 -11.95
CA ILE A 116 2.65 14.48 -12.22
C ILE A 116 3.01 15.52 -13.28
N ASP A 117 4.17 16.17 -13.16
CA ASP A 117 4.63 17.20 -14.10
C ASP A 117 4.92 16.64 -15.49
N ASP A 118 5.62 15.51 -15.57
CA ASP A 118 5.93 14.85 -16.84
C ASP A 118 4.62 14.45 -17.55
N LEU A 119 3.65 13.88 -16.83
CA LEU A 119 2.36 13.49 -17.41
C LEU A 119 1.51 14.70 -17.84
N TYR A 120 1.49 15.77 -17.04
CA TYR A 120 0.80 17.01 -17.40
C TYR A 120 1.42 17.68 -18.63
N ALA A 121 2.76 17.73 -18.72
CA ALA A 121 3.47 18.27 -19.87
C ALA A 121 3.16 17.49 -21.17
N GLU A 122 3.11 16.15 -21.11
CA GLU A 122 2.70 15.31 -22.24
C GLU A 122 1.27 15.61 -22.70
N ALA A 123 0.34 15.80 -21.77
CA ALA A 123 -1.04 16.20 -22.10
C ALA A 123 -1.10 17.61 -22.70
N ARG A 124 -0.32 18.56 -22.16
CA ARG A 124 -0.23 19.93 -22.67
C ARG A 124 0.28 20.00 -24.11
N ALA A 125 1.17 19.10 -24.52
CA ALA A 125 1.66 19.03 -25.90
C ALA A 125 0.58 18.65 -26.92
N ILE A 126 -0.52 18.05 -26.48
CA ILE A 126 -1.67 17.64 -27.32
C ILE A 126 -2.97 18.31 -26.89
N TRP A 127 -2.91 19.42 -26.13
CA TRP A 127 -4.05 20.00 -25.42
C TRP A 127 -5.24 20.33 -26.31
N ASP A 128 -4.99 20.85 -27.50
CA ASP A 128 -6.02 21.25 -28.46
C ASP A 128 -6.79 20.05 -29.03
N ARG A 129 -6.22 18.84 -28.91
CA ARG A 129 -6.83 17.59 -29.36
C ARG A 129 -7.61 16.88 -28.26
N LEU A 130 -7.48 17.31 -27.01
CA LEU A 130 -8.15 16.68 -25.86
C LEU A 130 -9.60 17.16 -25.74
N THR A 131 -10.46 16.27 -25.26
CA THR A 131 -11.82 16.63 -24.85
C THR A 131 -11.78 17.49 -23.59
N ASP A 132 -12.85 18.23 -23.31
CA ASP A 132 -12.94 19.01 -22.06
C ASP A 132 -12.86 18.11 -20.82
N ASP A 133 -13.45 16.91 -20.87
CA ASP A 133 -13.32 15.89 -19.81
C ASP A 133 -11.85 15.48 -19.59
N ASP A 134 -11.09 15.23 -20.66
CA ASP A 134 -9.66 14.89 -20.57
C ASP A 134 -8.84 16.04 -19.99
N ARG A 135 -9.13 17.28 -20.40
CA ARG A 135 -8.48 18.48 -19.84
C ARG A 135 -8.78 18.63 -18.36
N MET A 136 -10.04 18.46 -17.94
CA MET A 136 -10.44 18.48 -16.54
C MET A 136 -9.69 17.44 -15.70
N VAL A 137 -9.51 16.22 -16.21
CA VAL A 137 -8.72 15.18 -15.53
C VAL A 137 -7.27 15.63 -15.32
N MET A 138 -6.66 16.25 -16.33
CA MET A 138 -5.28 16.71 -16.25
C MET A 138 -5.10 17.93 -15.33
N GLU A 139 -6.05 18.87 -15.35
CA GLU A 139 -6.09 20.00 -14.41
C GLU A 139 -6.29 19.53 -12.97
N ASP A 140 -7.20 18.58 -12.73
CA ASP A 140 -7.39 17.99 -11.39
C ASP A 140 -6.09 17.33 -10.89
N MET A 141 -5.40 16.58 -11.74
CA MET A 141 -4.10 15.99 -11.40
C MET A 141 -3.04 17.04 -11.08
N ARG A 142 -2.99 18.13 -11.86
CA ARG A 142 -2.08 19.24 -11.61
C ARG A 142 -2.37 19.90 -10.26
N ASN A 143 -3.64 20.14 -9.95
CA ASN A 143 -4.09 20.68 -8.67
C ASN A 143 -3.71 19.79 -7.49
N GLN A 144 -3.82 18.46 -7.62
CA GLN A 144 -3.31 17.55 -6.58
C GLN A 144 -1.80 17.71 -6.37
N GLY A 145 -1.03 17.88 -7.46
CA GLY A 145 0.39 18.18 -7.38
C GLY A 145 0.68 19.49 -6.64
N ASP A 146 -0.11 20.54 -6.88
CA ASP A 146 0.05 21.83 -6.20
C ASP A 146 -0.27 21.76 -4.70
N ILE A 147 -1.27 20.97 -4.29
CA ILE A 147 -1.52 20.66 -2.87
C ILE A 147 -0.30 19.99 -2.22
N ILE A 148 0.30 19.01 -2.90
CA ILE A 148 1.48 18.29 -2.40
C ILE A 148 2.69 19.23 -2.30
N ARG A 149 2.89 20.12 -3.28
CA ARG A 149 3.96 21.15 -3.24
C ARG A 149 3.81 22.10 -2.05
N ALA A 150 2.57 22.43 -1.69
CA ALA A 150 2.27 23.28 -0.54
C ALA A 150 2.46 22.55 0.82
N GLY A 151 2.89 21.29 0.82
CA GLY A 151 3.05 20.47 2.02
C GLY A 151 1.76 19.82 2.51
N GLY A 152 0.67 19.93 1.74
CA GLY A 152 -0.59 19.25 2.02
C GLY A 152 -0.62 17.83 1.44
N TRP A 153 -1.72 17.13 1.72
CA TRP A 153 -2.05 15.87 1.05
C TRP A 153 -3.47 15.93 0.50
N PRO A 154 -3.71 15.45 -0.73
CA PRO A 154 -5.05 15.34 -1.30
C PRO A 154 -6.06 14.67 -0.37
N ALA A 155 -7.28 15.21 -0.34
CA ALA A 155 -8.37 14.56 0.39
C ALA A 155 -8.66 13.16 -0.19
N PRO A 156 -9.04 12.18 0.66
CA PRO A 156 -9.47 10.87 0.18
C PRO A 156 -10.63 10.99 -0.81
N ARG A 157 -10.58 10.22 -1.90
CA ARG A 157 -11.62 10.20 -2.95
C ARG A 157 -12.08 8.78 -3.23
N ARG A 158 -13.36 8.61 -3.60
CA ARG A 158 -13.88 7.31 -4.03
C ARG A 158 -13.20 6.88 -5.33
N PRO A 159 -13.01 5.58 -5.60
CA PRO A 159 -12.32 5.11 -6.82
C PRO A 159 -12.88 5.71 -8.12
N GLN A 160 -14.20 5.91 -8.20
CA GLN A 160 -14.87 6.55 -9.34
C GLN A 160 -14.53 8.04 -9.53
N ASP A 161 -14.19 8.72 -8.43
CA ASP A 161 -13.83 10.14 -8.41
C ASP A 161 -12.32 10.35 -8.62
N GLN A 162 -11.53 9.26 -8.55
CA GLN A 162 -10.10 9.28 -8.82
C GLN A 162 -9.89 9.39 -10.33
N PHE A 163 -9.67 10.63 -10.79
CA PHE A 163 -9.39 10.95 -12.19
C PHE A 163 -10.47 10.40 -13.16
N MET A 164 -11.74 10.65 -12.80
CA MET A 164 -13.01 10.35 -13.49
C MET A 164 -12.89 9.40 -14.68
N THR A 165 -13.10 8.10 -14.41
CA THR A 165 -13.12 6.99 -15.36
C THR A 165 -14.30 7.07 -16.33
N LYS A 166 -14.13 7.72 -17.48
CA LYS A 166 -15.01 7.50 -18.65
C LYS A 166 -14.27 6.69 -19.71
N GLY A 167 -15.01 5.78 -20.36
CA GLY A 167 -14.49 4.67 -21.18
C GLY A 167 -13.74 5.07 -22.46
N ASP A 168 -13.73 6.35 -22.85
CA ASP A 168 -13.16 6.83 -24.11
C ASP A 168 -12.24 8.05 -23.96
N SER A 169 -11.34 8.01 -22.98
CA SER A 169 -10.33 9.07 -22.81
C SER A 169 -9.35 9.12 -23.99
N LEU A 170 -9.19 10.29 -24.62
CA LEU A 170 -8.16 10.52 -25.64
C LEU A 170 -6.76 10.47 -25.03
N LEU A 171 -6.61 10.73 -23.73
CA LEU A 171 -5.33 10.58 -23.03
C LEU A 171 -4.81 9.14 -23.15
N LYS A 172 -5.68 8.13 -23.02
CA LYS A 172 -5.29 6.71 -23.19
C LYS A 172 -4.79 6.42 -24.61
N LYS A 173 -5.36 7.09 -25.61
CA LYS A 173 -5.06 6.86 -27.04
C LYS A 173 -3.82 7.64 -27.51
N LEU A 174 -3.61 8.83 -26.96
CA LEU A 174 -2.64 9.80 -27.46
C LEU A 174 -1.36 9.88 -26.60
N ILE A 175 -1.43 9.49 -25.31
CA ILE A 175 -0.27 9.52 -24.41
C ILE A 175 0.26 8.10 -24.19
N PRO A 176 1.52 7.81 -24.56
CA PRO A 176 2.13 6.51 -24.34
C PRO A 176 2.11 6.09 -22.86
N ASN A 177 1.66 4.87 -22.58
CA ASN A 177 1.58 4.30 -21.23
C ASN A 177 0.75 5.14 -20.24
N TYR A 178 -0.18 5.97 -20.72
CA TYR A 178 -1.04 6.82 -19.88
C TYR A 178 -1.61 6.09 -18.67
N LEU A 179 -2.22 4.92 -18.88
CA LEU A 179 -2.85 4.16 -17.80
C LEU A 179 -1.85 3.72 -16.73
N ASN A 180 -0.62 3.36 -17.11
CA ASN A 180 0.41 2.97 -16.16
C ASN A 180 0.92 4.19 -15.36
N LYS A 181 1.12 5.33 -16.03
CA LYS A 181 1.52 6.59 -15.37
C LYS A 181 0.45 7.06 -14.40
N LYS A 182 -0.81 7.11 -14.86
CA LYS A 182 -2.00 7.43 -14.07
C LYS A 182 -2.12 6.51 -12.86
N ARG A 183 -2.04 5.19 -13.04
CA ARG A 183 -2.16 4.21 -11.94
C ARG A 183 -1.08 4.40 -10.89
N ARG A 184 0.17 4.66 -11.28
CA ARG A 184 1.26 4.91 -10.32
C ARG A 184 1.04 6.19 -9.53
N ILE A 185 0.65 7.28 -10.20
CA ILE A 185 0.35 8.55 -9.52
C ILE A 185 -0.84 8.37 -8.56
N ALA A 186 -1.92 7.74 -9.02
CA ALA A 186 -3.11 7.46 -8.21
C ALA A 186 -2.80 6.57 -7.00
N GLY A 187 -2.06 5.47 -7.20
CA GLY A 187 -1.62 4.60 -6.10
C GLY A 187 -0.75 5.34 -5.10
N SER A 188 0.11 6.25 -5.56
CA SER A 188 0.89 7.09 -4.64
C SER A 188 0.04 8.07 -3.83
N ILE A 189 -0.93 8.73 -4.45
CA ILE A 189 -1.76 9.73 -3.79
C ILE A 189 -2.81 9.10 -2.85
N TYR A 190 -3.51 8.08 -3.33
CA TYR A 190 -4.71 7.55 -2.67
C TYR A 190 -4.46 6.26 -1.89
N GLU A 191 -3.47 5.47 -2.28
CA GLU A 191 -3.10 4.21 -1.62
C GLU A 191 -1.78 4.34 -0.83
N GLU A 192 -1.20 5.54 -0.80
CA GLU A 192 0.06 5.84 -0.12
C GLU A 192 1.22 4.96 -0.59
N LEU A 193 1.24 4.55 -1.87
CA LEU A 193 2.30 3.69 -2.42
C LEU A 193 3.50 4.49 -2.92
N ARG A 194 4.71 3.95 -2.83
CA ARG A 194 5.87 4.61 -3.47
C ARG A 194 5.69 4.69 -5.01
N PRO A 195 6.16 5.76 -5.65
CA PRO A 195 5.87 6.06 -7.06
C PRO A 195 6.61 5.18 -8.09
N TYR A 196 7.49 4.30 -7.64
CA TYR A 196 8.27 3.37 -8.47
C TYR A 196 8.24 1.96 -7.88
N PRO A 197 8.36 0.92 -8.72
CA PRO A 197 8.39 -0.46 -8.24
C PRO A 197 9.56 -0.66 -7.28
N ALA A 198 9.29 -1.41 -6.22
CA ALA A 198 10.30 -1.79 -5.26
C ALA A 198 11.42 -2.58 -5.92
N ARG A 199 12.63 -2.05 -5.95
CA ARG A 199 13.83 -2.88 -6.14
C ARG A 199 14.29 -3.32 -4.75
N LYS A 200 13.66 -4.36 -4.23
CA LYS A 200 14.05 -4.94 -2.94
C LYS A 200 15.36 -5.68 -3.14
N PRO A 201 16.42 -5.41 -2.35
CA PRO A 201 17.57 -6.29 -2.35
C PRO A 201 17.08 -7.71 -2.01
N PRO A 202 17.56 -8.76 -2.71
CA PRO A 202 17.15 -10.13 -2.41
C PRO A 202 17.46 -10.42 -0.95
N MET A 203 16.49 -10.97 -0.21
CA MET A 203 16.81 -11.47 1.12
C MET A 203 17.84 -12.59 0.99
N ALA A 204 18.73 -12.68 1.99
CA ALA A 204 19.49 -13.91 2.16
C ALA A 204 18.51 -15.09 2.27
N ALA A 205 18.88 -16.23 1.69
CA ALA A 205 18.07 -17.44 1.78
C ALA A 205 17.76 -17.74 3.27
N PRO A 206 16.54 -18.17 3.60
CA PRO A 206 16.21 -18.56 4.97
C PRO A 206 17.21 -19.61 5.43
N VAL A 207 17.84 -19.39 6.59
CA VAL A 207 18.79 -20.33 7.18
C VAL A 207 18.01 -21.60 7.53
N PRO A 208 18.31 -22.76 6.91
CA PRO A 208 17.64 -24.01 7.26
C PRO A 208 18.01 -24.40 8.69
N GLY A 209 17.01 -24.67 9.54
CA GLY A 209 17.24 -25.36 10.82
C GLY A 209 16.86 -24.64 12.11
N LEU A 210 15.63 -24.12 12.24
CA LEU A 210 15.00 -23.96 13.56
C LEU A 210 13.68 -24.74 13.60
N PRO A 211 13.31 -25.31 14.76
CA PRO A 211 12.24 -26.28 14.88
C PRO A 211 10.90 -25.74 14.40
N ALA A 212 10.08 -26.61 13.80
CA ALA A 212 8.74 -26.33 13.31
C ALA A 212 7.73 -25.95 14.42
N THR A 213 8.19 -25.86 15.66
CA THR A 213 7.36 -25.56 16.82
C THR A 213 7.15 -24.05 16.91
N PRO A 214 5.89 -23.56 16.86
CA PRO A 214 5.61 -22.15 17.13
C PRO A 214 6.04 -21.81 18.57
N PRO A 215 6.50 -20.58 18.85
CA PRO A 215 6.74 -20.13 20.22
C PRO A 215 5.44 -20.22 21.01
N PHE A 216 5.53 -20.60 22.29
CA PHE A 216 4.39 -20.66 23.19
C PHE A 216 3.62 -19.33 23.16
N LEU A 217 2.31 -19.40 22.91
CA LEU A 217 1.41 -18.27 23.16
C LEU A 217 1.64 -17.80 24.61
N PRO A 218 1.77 -16.49 24.86
CA PRO A 218 1.82 -15.99 26.22
C PRO A 218 0.58 -16.51 26.95
N ALA A 219 0.79 -17.11 28.13
CA ALA A 219 -0.29 -17.65 28.92
C ALA A 219 -1.39 -16.59 29.02
N ALA A 220 -2.62 -16.96 28.64
CA ALA A 220 -3.80 -16.16 28.91
C ALA A 220 -3.70 -15.71 30.37
N THR A 221 -3.69 -14.40 30.59
CA THR A 221 -3.69 -13.82 31.94
C THR A 221 -4.79 -14.51 32.72
N GLY A 222 -4.38 -15.38 33.64
CA GLY A 222 -5.27 -16.30 34.31
C GLY A 222 -6.34 -15.52 35.05
N GLY A 223 -7.59 -15.73 34.65
CA GLY A 223 -8.69 -15.60 35.58
C GLY A 223 -8.42 -16.59 36.72
N ARG A 224 -8.24 -16.05 37.93
CA ARG A 224 -8.51 -16.80 39.15
C ARG A 224 -9.64 -16.08 39.86
N GLU A 225 -10.77 -16.79 39.84
CA GLU A 225 -11.83 -16.72 40.82
C GLU A 225 -11.23 -16.74 42.23
N HIS A 226 -11.66 -15.80 43.06
CA HIS A 226 -11.94 -15.98 44.49
C HIS A 226 -13.05 -15.01 44.87
#